data_AF-A0A496PFC6-F1
#
_entry.id   AF-A0A496PFC6-F1
#
_cell.length_a   1.000
_cell.length_b   1.000
_cell.length_c   1.000
_cell.angle_alpha   90.00
_cell.angle_beta   90.00
_cell.angle_gamma   90.00
#
_symmetry.space_group_name_H-M   'P 1'
#
loop_
_entity.id
_entity.type
_entity.pdbx_description
1 polymer ?
#
loop_
_entity_poly.entity_id
_entity_poly.type
_entity_poly.pdbx_seq_one_letter_code
_entity_poly.pdbx_strand_id
1 'polypeptide(L)'
;MSVTPTRGTRGPSRTKPISYEEASLRFSPALALIAAGSLERELHRELPFEAVDTLDELGFGALRVPTEYGGAGATVETLVRILIDVAEADSNVAQLYRSHLGFVESLRFQRAERQDYWYPRVVAGETVGNASTERGGNALGSLNTTLRQGGGGWEVSGTKFYSTGTIFSDHTRVSAAHPDGPGRRFAVVPTDAAGVSIEDDWDGFGQRLTGTGTTTFDRVRVPPEALFECAENSPESVHESAFFQLVLLAVLAGIARAARRDAVATIAVRKRTFNTGSGVPFREDPLIQEAVGRLSAKAFGAEAAVLAAARALDEALAALALAGADQHDFQGQPPYELILGEIAVEQAQVLVPELALGAAQQLFETVGASATSTSKGLDRHWRNAQTIATHNPLSFRARSVGDFHLNGTLPEALTAIGDAAPRGRR
;
A
#
# COMPACT_ATOMS: atom_id res chain seq x y z
N MET A 1 33.82 -42.66 -24.18
CA MET A 1 33.43 -41.33 -24.68
C MET A 1 32.05 -41.03 -24.15
N SER A 2 31.98 -40.26 -23.06
CA SER A 2 30.75 -39.90 -22.36
C SER A 2 30.37 -38.49 -22.80
N VAL A 3 29.28 -38.37 -23.55
CA VAL A 3 28.75 -37.08 -24.01
C VAL A 3 27.82 -36.55 -22.94
N THR A 4 28.30 -35.56 -22.20
CA THR A 4 27.48 -34.73 -21.30
C THR A 4 26.55 -33.85 -22.14
N PRO A 5 25.23 -33.81 -21.87
CA PRO A 5 24.34 -32.93 -22.61
C PRO A 5 24.58 -31.48 -22.15
N THR A 6 24.98 -30.64 -23.09
CA THR A 6 25.09 -29.20 -22.95
C THR A 6 23.71 -28.60 -22.63
N ARG A 7 23.62 -27.81 -21.55
CA ARG A 7 22.46 -26.96 -21.25
C ARG A 7 22.25 -26.02 -22.43
N GLY A 8 21.12 -26.18 -23.13
CA GLY A 8 20.65 -25.19 -24.08
C GLY A 8 20.30 -23.90 -23.34
N THR A 9 20.98 -22.82 -23.67
CA THR A 9 20.62 -21.46 -23.28
C THR A 9 19.26 -21.11 -23.89
N ARG A 10 18.17 -21.32 -23.14
CA ARG A 10 16.91 -20.63 -23.43
C ARG A 10 17.14 -19.16 -23.09
N GLY A 11 17.34 -18.32 -24.11
CA GLY A 11 17.30 -16.87 -23.90
C GLY A 11 15.94 -16.47 -23.30
N PRO A 12 15.88 -15.43 -22.45
CA PRO A 12 14.63 -15.03 -21.82
C PRO A 12 13.61 -14.71 -22.91
N SER A 13 12.46 -15.38 -22.86
CA SER A 13 11.29 -14.93 -23.59
C SER A 13 10.90 -13.58 -23.01
N ARG A 14 11.33 -12.49 -23.66
CA ARG A 14 10.96 -11.13 -23.27
C ARG A 14 9.51 -10.90 -23.66
N THR A 15 8.57 -11.46 -22.90
CA THR A 15 7.19 -10.99 -22.92
C THR A 15 7.20 -9.52 -22.46
N LYS A 16 6.49 -8.68 -23.23
CA LYS A 16 6.35 -7.26 -22.93
C LYS A 16 5.62 -7.11 -21.58
N PRO A 17 5.99 -6.12 -20.74
CA PRO A 17 5.18 -5.70 -19.60
C PRO A 17 3.70 -5.57 -19.94
N ILE A 18 2.83 -6.05 -19.05
CA ILE A 18 1.38 -5.87 -19.19
C ILE A 18 1.04 -4.37 -19.20
N SER A 19 0.14 -3.97 -20.10
CA SER A 19 -0.42 -2.63 -20.13
C SER A 19 -1.54 -2.46 -19.10
N TYR A 20 -1.89 -1.21 -18.78
CA TYR A 20 -3.06 -0.93 -17.97
C TYR A 20 -4.34 -1.48 -18.61
N GLU A 21 -4.50 -1.36 -19.93
CA GLU A 21 -5.71 -1.80 -20.62
C GLU A 21 -5.91 -3.32 -20.49
N GLU A 22 -4.83 -4.09 -20.63
CA GLU A 22 -4.84 -5.55 -20.45
C GLU A 22 -5.11 -5.93 -18.99
N ALA A 23 -4.45 -5.28 -18.03
CA ALA A 23 -4.67 -5.53 -16.61
C ALA A 23 -6.09 -5.14 -16.18
N SER A 24 -6.58 -3.99 -16.63
CA SER A 24 -7.93 -3.50 -16.33
C SER A 24 -8.98 -4.47 -16.86
N LEU A 25 -8.82 -4.99 -18.08
CA LEU A 25 -9.71 -6.02 -18.62
C LEU A 25 -9.69 -7.31 -17.79
N ARG A 26 -8.51 -7.73 -17.31
CA ARG A 26 -8.33 -8.92 -16.47
C ARG A 26 -9.08 -8.80 -15.13
N PHE A 27 -8.96 -7.66 -14.45
CA PHE A 27 -9.53 -7.50 -13.09
C PHE A 27 -10.95 -6.95 -13.07
N SER A 28 -11.44 -6.32 -14.15
CA SER A 28 -12.76 -5.68 -14.20
C SER A 28 -13.92 -6.55 -13.69
N PRO A 29 -14.03 -7.84 -14.04
CA PRO A 29 -15.12 -8.69 -13.53
C PRO A 29 -15.09 -8.84 -12.00
N ALA A 30 -13.91 -9.08 -11.42
CA ALA A 30 -13.74 -9.19 -9.97
C ALA A 30 -14.03 -7.86 -9.27
N LEU A 31 -13.51 -6.75 -9.81
CA LEU A 31 -13.73 -5.42 -9.26
C LEU A 31 -15.22 -5.04 -9.22
N ALA A 32 -16.02 -5.46 -10.21
CA ALA A 32 -17.45 -5.25 -10.20
C ALA A 32 -18.16 -6.00 -9.04
N LEU A 33 -17.76 -7.24 -8.76
CA LEU A 33 -18.27 -8.03 -7.63
C LEU A 33 -17.86 -7.44 -6.29
N ILE A 34 -16.58 -7.04 -6.18
CA ILE A 34 -16.03 -6.39 -4.98
C ILE A 34 -16.82 -5.10 -4.69
N ALA A 35 -17.03 -4.25 -5.71
CA ALA A 35 -17.77 -3.00 -5.57
C ALA A 35 -19.23 -3.23 -5.15
N ALA A 36 -19.89 -4.25 -5.70
CA ALA A 36 -21.27 -4.58 -5.38
C ALA A 36 -21.46 -4.98 -3.90
N GLY A 37 -20.48 -5.71 -3.33
CA GLY A 37 -20.52 -6.14 -1.93
C GLY A 37 -19.94 -5.14 -0.91
N SER A 38 -19.27 -4.06 -1.35
CA SER A 38 -18.51 -3.19 -0.45
C SER A 38 -19.36 -2.51 0.64
N LEU A 39 -20.58 -2.09 0.30
CA LEU A 39 -21.47 -1.46 1.28
C LEU A 39 -21.92 -2.46 2.36
N GLU A 40 -22.32 -3.67 1.95
CA GLU A 40 -22.79 -4.68 2.90
C GLU A 40 -21.70 -5.06 3.89
N ARG A 41 -20.48 -5.30 3.38
CA ARG A 41 -19.32 -5.59 4.23
C ARG A 41 -19.02 -4.46 5.22
N GLU A 42 -19.11 -3.20 4.80
CA GLU A 42 -18.92 -2.04 5.68
C GLU A 42 -19.97 -2.00 6.80
N LEU A 43 -21.24 -2.25 6.49
CA LEU A 43 -22.33 -2.19 7.47
C LEU A 43 -22.27 -3.33 8.48
N HIS A 44 -21.89 -4.53 8.03
CA HIS A 44 -21.89 -5.75 8.84
C HIS A 44 -20.51 -6.13 9.40
N ARG A 45 -19.47 -5.36 9.08
CA ARG A 45 -18.06 -5.63 9.43
C ARG A 45 -17.63 -7.03 8.97
N GLU A 46 -17.90 -7.34 7.71
CA GLU A 46 -17.49 -8.61 7.09
C GLU A 46 -16.11 -8.46 6.45
N LEU A 47 -15.15 -9.26 6.91
CA LEU A 47 -13.80 -9.24 6.36
C LEU A 47 -13.78 -9.77 4.91
N PRO A 48 -13.08 -9.10 3.98
CA PRO A 48 -13.20 -9.35 2.55
C PRO A 48 -12.31 -10.51 2.06
N PHE A 49 -12.34 -11.68 2.71
CA PHE A 49 -11.54 -12.85 2.33
C PHE A 49 -11.76 -13.25 0.86
N GLU A 50 -13.01 -13.45 0.45
CA GLU A 50 -13.35 -13.84 -0.93
C GLU A 50 -12.85 -12.83 -1.98
N ALA A 51 -12.86 -11.53 -1.64
CA ALA A 51 -12.35 -10.49 -2.53
C ALA A 51 -10.83 -10.56 -2.70
N VAL A 52 -10.10 -10.87 -1.62
CA VAL A 52 -8.65 -11.06 -1.64
C VAL A 52 -8.30 -12.32 -2.42
N ASP A 53 -8.92 -13.46 -2.09
CA ASP A 53 -8.69 -14.73 -2.77
C ASP A 53 -8.90 -14.60 -4.29
N THR A 54 -9.99 -13.94 -4.70
CA THR A 54 -10.28 -13.70 -6.12
C THR A 54 -9.19 -12.87 -6.81
N LEU A 55 -8.67 -11.84 -6.15
CA LEU A 55 -7.61 -10.99 -6.73
C LEU A 55 -6.27 -11.74 -6.79
N ASP A 56 -5.97 -12.57 -5.80
CA ASP A 56 -4.75 -13.38 -5.73
C ASP A 56 -4.75 -14.48 -6.80
N GLU A 57 -5.87 -15.18 -6.99
CA GLU A 57 -6.07 -16.13 -8.10
C GLU A 57 -5.92 -15.45 -9.47
N LEU A 58 -6.38 -14.21 -9.58
CA LEU A 58 -6.18 -13.39 -10.77
C LEU A 58 -4.77 -12.77 -10.82
N GLY A 59 -3.85 -13.13 -9.94
CA GLY A 59 -2.45 -12.72 -9.99
C GLY A 59 -2.22 -11.22 -9.76
N PHE A 60 -3.07 -10.54 -9.00
CA PHE A 60 -2.90 -9.13 -8.64
C PHE A 60 -1.57 -8.89 -7.91
N GLY A 61 -1.25 -9.73 -6.92
CA GLY A 61 0.02 -9.66 -6.18
C GLY A 61 1.28 -9.81 -7.05
N ALA A 62 1.17 -10.52 -8.17
CA ALA A 62 2.27 -10.79 -9.08
C ALA A 62 2.45 -9.75 -10.21
N LEU A 63 1.68 -8.65 -10.22
CA LEU A 63 1.72 -7.66 -11.30
C LEU A 63 3.12 -7.07 -11.53
N ARG A 64 3.87 -6.82 -10.46
CA ARG A 64 5.22 -6.24 -10.49
C ARG A 64 6.35 -7.27 -10.59
N VAL A 65 6.04 -8.56 -10.48
CA VAL A 65 7.05 -9.61 -10.63
C VAL A 65 7.61 -9.57 -12.06
N PRO A 66 8.94 -9.63 -12.26
CA PRO A 66 9.53 -9.60 -13.60
C PRO A 66 9.05 -10.76 -14.47
N THR A 67 8.95 -10.53 -15.78
CA THR A 67 8.42 -11.52 -16.72
C THR A 67 9.27 -12.79 -16.83
N GLU A 68 10.57 -12.70 -16.55
CA GLU A 68 11.48 -13.86 -16.52
C GLU A 68 11.17 -14.85 -15.39
N TYR A 69 10.51 -14.39 -14.32
CA TYR A 69 10.02 -15.23 -13.23
C TYR A 69 8.55 -15.66 -13.42
N GLY A 70 7.93 -15.30 -14.55
CA GLY A 70 6.53 -15.62 -14.86
C GLY A 70 5.51 -14.57 -14.38
N GLY A 71 5.97 -13.42 -13.89
CA GLY A 71 5.11 -12.30 -13.52
C GLY A 71 4.64 -11.45 -14.71
N ALA A 72 3.85 -10.41 -14.43
CA ALA A 72 3.31 -9.53 -15.47
C ALA A 72 4.24 -8.36 -15.84
N GLY A 73 5.26 -8.07 -15.03
CA GLY A 73 6.25 -7.03 -15.27
C GLY A 73 5.68 -5.62 -15.43
N ALA A 74 4.50 -5.33 -14.87
CA ALA A 74 3.81 -4.04 -14.96
C ALA A 74 4.73 -2.89 -14.52
N THR A 75 4.53 -1.68 -15.02
CA THR A 75 5.20 -0.47 -14.48
C THR A 75 4.58 -0.07 -13.12
N VAL A 76 5.23 0.82 -12.36
CA VAL A 76 4.67 1.39 -11.13
C VAL A 76 3.38 2.14 -11.46
N GLU A 77 3.36 2.95 -12.51
CA GLU A 77 2.15 3.63 -12.98
C GLU A 77 1.02 2.64 -13.30
N THR A 78 1.32 1.53 -13.99
CA THR A 78 0.31 0.52 -14.33
C THR A 78 -0.28 -0.14 -13.09
N LEU A 79 0.58 -0.59 -12.16
CA LEU A 79 0.13 -1.14 -10.88
C LEU A 79 -0.75 -0.14 -10.12
N VAL A 80 -0.31 1.11 -10.01
CA VAL A 80 -1.01 2.15 -9.25
C VAL A 80 -2.37 2.47 -9.86
N ARG A 81 -2.51 2.49 -11.19
CA ARG A 81 -3.82 2.65 -11.83
C ARG A 81 -4.79 1.52 -11.46
N ILE A 82 -4.34 0.26 -11.49
CA ILE A 82 -5.17 -0.87 -11.07
C ILE A 82 -5.48 -0.81 -9.58
N LEU A 83 -4.52 -0.40 -8.75
CA LEU A 83 -4.74 -0.24 -7.31
C LEU A 83 -5.76 0.86 -7.00
N ILE A 84 -5.79 1.95 -7.77
CA ILE A 84 -6.84 2.98 -7.70
C ILE A 84 -8.21 2.36 -8.08
N ASP A 85 -8.27 1.50 -9.11
CA ASP A 85 -9.51 0.81 -9.49
C ASP A 85 -9.99 -0.15 -8.38
N VAL A 86 -9.07 -0.89 -7.74
CA VAL A 86 -9.37 -1.72 -6.56
C VAL A 86 -9.90 -0.85 -5.42
N ALA A 87 -9.27 0.30 -5.15
CA ALA A 87 -9.68 1.21 -4.10
C ALA A 87 -11.02 1.91 -4.37
N GLU A 88 -11.37 2.15 -5.65
CA GLU A 88 -12.70 2.63 -6.03
C GLU A 88 -13.78 1.55 -5.78
N ALA A 89 -13.43 0.28 -5.94
CA ALA A 89 -14.32 -0.84 -5.64
C ALA A 89 -14.45 -1.05 -4.11
N ASP A 90 -13.33 -1.14 -3.39
CA ASP A 90 -13.28 -1.21 -1.92
C ASP A 90 -11.92 -0.75 -1.40
N SER A 91 -11.90 0.36 -0.64
CA SER A 91 -10.67 0.95 -0.11
C SER A 91 -9.95 0.08 0.91
N ASN A 92 -10.68 -0.82 1.59
CA ASN A 92 -10.07 -1.72 2.57
C ASN A 92 -9.23 -2.75 1.81
N VAL A 93 -9.80 -3.38 0.78
CA VAL A 93 -9.14 -4.41 -0.04
C VAL A 93 -7.86 -3.88 -0.65
N ALA A 94 -7.88 -2.68 -1.24
CA ALA A 94 -6.68 -2.07 -1.81
C ALA A 94 -5.57 -1.84 -0.77
N GLN A 95 -5.92 -1.45 0.47
CA GLN A 95 -4.94 -1.25 1.54
C GLN A 95 -4.26 -2.56 1.97
N LEU A 96 -4.96 -3.69 1.94
CA LEU A 96 -4.44 -5.01 2.36
C LEU A 96 -3.15 -5.36 1.64
N TYR A 97 -3.07 -5.02 0.35
CA TYR A 97 -1.93 -5.33 -0.51
C TYR A 97 -0.68 -4.50 -0.27
N ARG A 98 -0.75 -3.47 0.58
CA ARG A 98 0.36 -2.52 0.78
C ARG A 98 1.67 -3.21 1.13
N SER A 99 1.66 -4.12 2.11
CA SER A 99 2.88 -4.82 2.52
C SER A 99 3.32 -5.87 1.54
N HIS A 100 2.39 -6.55 0.87
CA HIS A 100 2.73 -7.51 -0.16
C HIS A 100 3.42 -6.83 -1.36
N LEU A 101 2.85 -5.76 -1.88
CA LEU A 101 3.45 -5.01 -3.00
C LEU A 101 4.80 -4.41 -2.61
N GLY A 102 4.94 -3.88 -1.39
CA GLY A 102 6.23 -3.40 -0.88
C GLY A 102 7.27 -4.54 -0.76
N PHE A 103 6.84 -5.73 -0.33
CA PHE A 103 7.70 -6.91 -0.31
C PHE A 103 8.17 -7.29 -1.71
N VAL A 104 7.27 -7.33 -2.70
CA VAL A 104 7.62 -7.61 -4.10
C VAL A 104 8.62 -6.59 -4.64
N GLU A 105 8.44 -5.30 -4.36
CA GLU A 105 9.40 -4.26 -4.75
C GLU A 105 10.75 -4.43 -4.04
N SER A 106 10.78 -4.87 -2.78
CA SER A 106 12.04 -5.11 -2.05
C SER A 106 12.88 -6.22 -2.69
N LEU A 107 12.25 -7.25 -3.27
CA LEU A 107 12.95 -8.39 -3.88
C LEU A 107 13.88 -7.98 -5.02
N ARG A 108 13.60 -6.88 -5.72
CA ARG A 108 14.48 -6.30 -6.76
C ARG A 108 15.89 -6.05 -6.25
N PHE A 109 16.02 -5.61 -5.00
CA PHE A 109 17.30 -5.21 -4.40
C PHE A 109 18.02 -6.39 -3.74
N GLN A 110 17.41 -7.57 -3.76
CA GLN A 110 17.94 -8.77 -3.11
C GLN A 110 18.80 -9.59 -4.05
N ARG A 111 19.70 -10.39 -3.47
CA ARG A 111 20.50 -11.40 -4.19
C ARG A 111 19.62 -12.38 -4.98
N ALA A 112 20.16 -12.89 -6.08
CA ALA A 112 19.46 -13.79 -7.00
C ALA A 112 18.83 -14.99 -6.28
N GLU A 113 19.49 -15.58 -5.28
CA GLU A 113 18.94 -16.75 -4.59
C GLU A 113 17.68 -16.41 -3.78
N ARG A 114 17.52 -15.17 -3.29
CA ARG A 114 16.26 -14.73 -2.65
C ARG A 114 15.19 -14.46 -3.69
N GLN A 115 15.55 -13.88 -4.84
CA GLN A 115 14.63 -13.65 -5.96
C GLN A 115 14.09 -14.98 -6.51
N ASP A 116 14.97 -15.94 -6.78
CA ASP A 116 14.66 -17.31 -7.23
C ASP A 116 13.79 -18.07 -6.22
N TYR A 117 13.90 -17.74 -4.93
CA TYR A 117 13.05 -18.33 -3.90
C TYR A 117 11.67 -17.68 -3.86
N TRP A 118 11.57 -16.35 -3.84
CA TRP A 118 10.31 -15.67 -3.54
C TRP A 118 9.44 -15.37 -4.76
N TYR A 119 10.01 -14.98 -5.91
CA TYR A 119 9.19 -14.65 -7.08
C TYR A 119 8.30 -15.80 -7.56
N PRO A 120 8.76 -17.06 -7.63
CA PRO A 120 7.88 -18.17 -8.02
C PRO A 120 6.69 -18.38 -7.07
N ARG A 121 6.86 -18.10 -5.77
CA ARG A 121 5.79 -18.19 -4.77
C ARG A 121 4.75 -17.09 -4.95
N VAL A 122 5.22 -15.86 -5.16
CA VAL A 122 4.34 -14.72 -5.47
C VAL A 122 3.54 -14.99 -6.76
N VAL A 123 4.17 -15.55 -7.78
CA VAL A 123 3.49 -15.93 -9.03
C VAL A 123 2.49 -17.07 -8.82
N ALA A 124 2.73 -17.95 -7.85
CA ALA A 124 1.79 -19.00 -7.46
C ALA A 124 0.62 -18.49 -6.60
N GLY A 125 0.60 -17.20 -6.24
CA GLY A 125 -0.47 -16.56 -5.46
C GLY A 125 -0.14 -16.34 -3.99
N GLU A 126 1.04 -16.74 -3.50
CA GLU A 126 1.39 -16.53 -2.08
C GLU A 126 1.62 -15.05 -1.78
N THR A 127 0.97 -14.53 -0.73
CA THR A 127 1.07 -13.12 -0.31
C THR A 127 1.81 -12.92 1.01
N VAL A 128 2.23 -11.68 1.27
CA VAL A 128 3.04 -11.32 2.45
C VAL A 128 2.45 -10.11 3.18
N GLY A 129 2.01 -10.33 4.40
CA GLY A 129 1.41 -9.34 5.31
C GLY A 129 2.42 -8.53 6.11
N ASN A 130 1.90 -7.62 6.94
CA ASN A 130 2.68 -6.68 7.77
C ASN A 130 2.87 -7.14 9.22
N ALA A 131 4.07 -7.03 9.76
CA ALA A 131 4.29 -7.11 11.21
C ALA A 131 5.44 -6.17 11.64
N SER A 132 5.23 -4.86 11.43
CA SER A 132 6.30 -3.86 11.59
C SER A 132 6.26 -3.03 12.88
N THR A 133 5.06 -2.67 13.38
CA THR A 133 4.90 -1.67 14.46
C THR A 133 4.58 -2.34 15.80
N GLU A 134 4.94 -1.71 16.91
CA GLU A 134 4.62 -2.14 18.28
C GLU A 134 3.80 -1.03 18.98
N ARG A 135 2.86 -1.36 19.88
CA ARG A 135 2.00 -0.35 20.54
C ARG A 135 2.78 0.58 21.49
N GLY A 136 3.95 0.17 21.94
CA GLY A 136 4.79 0.93 22.87
C GLY A 136 5.57 0.03 23.81
N GLY A 137 6.26 0.65 24.77
CA GLY A 137 7.18 -0.05 25.67
C GLY A 137 8.58 -0.25 25.09
N ASN A 138 8.84 0.33 23.92
CA ASN A 138 10.15 0.40 23.26
C ASN A 138 10.53 1.87 23.08
N ALA A 139 11.80 2.19 23.32
CA ALA A 139 12.34 3.52 23.04
C ALA A 139 12.27 3.81 21.53
N LEU A 140 12.11 5.08 21.15
CA LEU A 140 12.23 5.52 19.76
C LEU A 140 13.53 4.98 19.15
N GLY A 141 13.43 4.21 18.06
CA GLY A 141 14.59 3.57 17.43
C GLY A 141 14.80 2.09 17.78
N SER A 142 14.04 1.54 18.73
CA SER A 142 14.19 0.15 19.19
C SER A 142 12.95 -0.70 18.95
N LEU A 143 13.11 -2.03 18.99
CA LEU A 143 12.03 -3.00 18.89
C LEU A 143 12.14 -4.01 20.05
N ASN A 144 11.01 -4.38 20.63
CA ASN A 144 10.92 -5.45 21.63
C ASN A 144 10.93 -6.83 20.97
N THR A 145 10.48 -6.93 19.73
CA THR A 145 10.54 -8.17 18.93
C THR A 145 11.98 -8.52 18.62
N THR A 146 12.40 -9.75 18.91
CA THR A 146 13.79 -10.21 18.78
C THR A 146 13.93 -11.34 17.77
N LEU A 147 15.09 -11.38 17.11
CA LEU A 147 15.59 -12.54 16.37
C LEU A 147 16.74 -13.17 17.16
N ARG A 148 16.66 -14.47 17.40
CA ARG A 148 17.70 -15.21 18.14
C ARG A 148 18.10 -16.47 17.39
N GLN A 149 19.35 -16.87 17.53
CA GLN A 149 19.78 -18.21 17.10
C GLN A 149 19.37 -19.23 18.17
N GLY A 150 18.59 -20.23 17.77
CA GLY A 150 18.05 -21.29 18.63
C GLY A 150 17.74 -22.56 17.84
N GLY A 151 17.95 -23.74 18.45
CA GLY A 151 17.48 -25.01 17.89
C GLY A 151 18.01 -25.41 16.50
N GLY A 152 19.12 -24.81 16.03
CA GLY A 152 19.70 -25.04 14.71
C GLY A 152 19.33 -24.01 13.64
N GLY A 153 18.68 -22.90 13.99
CA GLY A 153 18.31 -21.82 13.06
C GLY A 153 18.00 -20.51 13.76
N TRP A 154 17.31 -19.60 13.05
CA TRP A 154 16.81 -18.35 13.61
C TRP A 154 15.38 -18.53 14.10
N GLU A 155 15.03 -17.87 15.21
CA GLU A 155 13.68 -17.83 15.77
C GLU A 155 13.28 -16.37 16.04
N VAL A 156 12.05 -16.00 15.71
CA VAL A 156 11.46 -14.69 16.00
C VAL A 156 10.50 -14.79 17.19
N SER A 157 10.54 -13.80 18.08
CA SER A 157 9.61 -13.70 19.21
C SER A 157 9.27 -12.26 19.53
N GLY A 158 7.99 -11.97 19.72
CA GLY A 158 7.50 -10.63 20.04
C GLY A 158 6.02 -10.46 19.70
N THR A 159 5.52 -9.25 19.92
CA THR A 159 4.14 -8.88 19.61
C THR A 159 4.14 -7.60 18.80
N LYS A 160 3.47 -7.64 17.65
CA LYS A 160 3.28 -6.53 16.73
C LYS A 160 1.84 -6.06 16.77
N PHE A 161 1.64 -4.82 16.35
CA PHE A 161 0.34 -4.21 16.14
C PHE A 161 0.33 -3.45 14.82
N TYR A 162 -0.87 -3.03 14.41
CA TYR A 162 -1.12 -2.51 13.07
C TYR A 162 -0.71 -3.52 11.98
N SER A 163 -0.96 -4.81 12.22
CA SER A 163 -0.67 -5.90 11.28
C SER A 163 -1.68 -5.99 10.12
N THR A 164 -2.07 -4.83 9.57
CA THR A 164 -2.92 -4.65 8.39
C THR A 164 -2.60 -5.67 7.29
N GLY A 165 -3.63 -6.34 6.78
CA GLY A 165 -3.47 -7.31 5.70
C GLY A 165 -3.05 -8.72 6.12
N THR A 166 -2.46 -8.89 7.31
CA THR A 166 -1.77 -10.15 7.68
C THR A 166 -2.71 -11.34 7.83
N ILE A 167 -3.94 -11.12 8.29
CA ILE A 167 -4.93 -12.20 8.42
C ILE A 167 -5.32 -12.80 7.06
N PHE A 168 -5.08 -12.09 5.96
CA PHE A 168 -5.37 -12.53 4.60
C PHE A 168 -4.14 -13.07 3.86
N SER A 169 -2.97 -13.13 4.51
CA SER A 169 -1.71 -13.47 3.85
C SER A 169 -1.18 -14.84 4.24
N ASP A 170 -0.47 -15.48 3.31
CA ASP A 170 0.22 -16.76 3.56
C ASP A 170 1.46 -16.58 4.45
N HIS A 171 2.13 -15.43 4.33
CA HIS A 171 3.30 -15.09 5.13
C HIS A 171 3.14 -13.73 5.79
N THR A 172 3.98 -13.44 6.78
CA THR A 172 4.08 -12.12 7.41
C THR A 172 5.53 -11.68 7.52
N ARG A 173 5.81 -10.44 7.10
CA ARG A 173 7.14 -9.81 7.21
C ARG A 173 7.23 -9.08 8.55
N VAL A 174 8.01 -9.65 9.46
CA VAL A 174 8.19 -9.20 10.83
C VAL A 174 9.46 -8.37 10.96
N SER A 175 9.35 -7.14 11.44
CA SER A 175 10.51 -6.35 11.85
C SER A 175 10.98 -6.82 13.23
N ALA A 176 12.28 -7.03 13.41
CA ALA A 176 12.86 -7.39 14.69
C ALA A 176 14.15 -6.61 14.94
N ALA A 177 14.50 -6.44 16.21
CA ALA A 177 15.78 -5.85 16.59
C ALA A 177 16.93 -6.63 15.96
N HIS A 178 17.94 -5.92 15.47
CA HIS A 178 19.14 -6.56 14.93
C HIS A 178 19.86 -7.31 16.07
N PRO A 179 20.23 -8.60 15.89
CA PRO A 179 20.80 -9.41 16.97
C PRO A 179 22.19 -8.91 17.42
N ASP A 180 22.95 -8.32 16.51
CA ASP A 180 24.36 -7.93 16.74
C ASP A 180 24.57 -6.42 17.01
N GLY A 181 23.51 -5.62 17.16
CA GLY A 181 23.68 -4.18 17.33
C GLY A 181 22.43 -3.32 17.10
N PRO A 182 22.59 -1.99 16.93
CA PRO A 182 21.49 -1.10 16.60
C PRO A 182 20.93 -1.41 15.19
N GLY A 183 19.67 -1.04 14.97
CA GLY A 183 18.96 -1.26 13.72
C GLY A 183 17.97 -2.44 13.78
N ARG A 184 17.48 -2.84 12.62
CA ARG A 184 16.45 -3.88 12.48
C ARG A 184 16.81 -4.87 11.38
N ARG A 185 16.23 -6.06 11.48
CA ARG A 185 16.23 -7.10 10.44
C ARG A 185 14.80 -7.56 10.22
N PHE A 186 14.51 -8.07 9.03
CA PHE A 186 13.18 -8.63 8.75
C PHE A 186 13.25 -10.15 8.63
N ALA A 187 12.25 -10.80 9.21
CA ALA A 187 11.97 -12.22 9.02
C ALA A 187 10.62 -12.37 8.33
N VAL A 188 10.55 -13.23 7.31
CA VAL A 188 9.29 -13.60 6.66
C VAL A 188 8.94 -15.02 7.13
N VAL A 189 7.79 -15.18 7.77
CA VAL A 189 7.35 -16.48 8.32
C VAL A 189 5.92 -16.78 7.88
N PRO A 190 5.55 -18.07 7.73
CA PRO A 190 4.17 -18.44 7.42
C PRO A 190 3.21 -17.97 8.52
N THR A 191 2.03 -17.49 8.15
CA THR A 191 1.01 -17.03 9.11
C THR A 191 0.35 -18.18 9.87
N ASP A 192 0.41 -19.40 9.34
CA ASP A 192 -0.07 -20.64 9.95
C ASP A 192 1.00 -21.39 10.77
N ALA A 193 2.22 -20.86 10.85
CA ALA A 193 3.30 -21.49 11.57
C ALA A 193 2.99 -21.63 13.08
N ALA A 194 3.42 -22.74 13.67
CA ALA A 194 3.31 -22.93 15.11
C ALA A 194 3.98 -21.77 15.88
N GLY A 195 3.21 -21.15 16.78
CA GLY A 195 3.66 -19.98 17.55
C GLY A 195 3.22 -18.63 16.97
N VAL A 196 2.55 -18.60 15.80
CA VAL A 196 1.91 -17.39 15.26
C VAL A 196 0.45 -17.30 15.72
N SER A 197 0.04 -16.13 16.19
CA SER A 197 -1.36 -15.79 16.49
C SER A 197 -1.69 -14.43 15.89
N ILE A 198 -2.83 -14.32 15.21
CA ILE A 198 -3.29 -13.10 14.53
C ILE A 198 -4.69 -12.75 15.04
N GLU A 199 -4.88 -11.50 15.45
CA GLU A 199 -6.13 -10.98 16.01
C GLU A 199 -6.63 -9.81 15.16
N ASP A 200 -7.94 -9.76 14.89
CA ASP A 200 -8.62 -8.62 14.25
C ASP A 200 -9.21 -7.70 15.34
N ASP A 201 -8.33 -7.00 16.05
CA ASP A 201 -8.66 -6.15 17.21
C ASP A 201 -8.50 -4.64 16.93
N TRP A 202 -8.59 -4.22 15.67
CA TRP A 202 -8.63 -2.80 15.30
C TRP A 202 -9.96 -2.13 15.64
N ASP A 203 -9.88 -1.01 16.36
CA ASP A 203 -11.00 -0.21 16.86
C ASP A 203 -11.15 1.17 16.18
N GLY A 204 -10.47 1.39 15.05
CA GLY A 204 -10.58 2.63 14.30
C GLY A 204 -11.92 2.84 13.60
N PHE A 205 -12.32 4.09 13.44
CA PHE A 205 -13.61 4.45 12.82
C PHE A 205 -13.66 4.22 11.30
N GLY A 206 -12.52 4.13 10.63
CA GLY A 206 -12.38 3.90 9.19
C GLY A 206 -11.38 2.80 8.89
N GLN A 207 -11.35 2.36 7.63
CA GLN A 207 -10.58 1.20 7.18
C GLN A 207 -10.80 -0.03 8.06
N ARG A 208 -12.08 -0.27 8.38
CA ARG A 208 -12.53 -1.21 9.41
C ARG A 208 -12.37 -2.67 9.02
N LEU A 209 -12.21 -2.96 7.73
CA LEU A 209 -12.18 -4.32 7.19
C LEU A 209 -10.78 -4.74 6.75
N THR A 210 -9.77 -4.04 7.25
CA THR A 210 -8.37 -4.25 6.84
C THR A 210 -7.69 -5.42 7.54
N GLY A 211 -8.39 -6.10 8.44
CA GLY A 211 -7.80 -7.14 9.31
C GLY A 211 -6.62 -6.60 10.12
N THR A 212 -6.63 -5.30 10.40
CA THR A 212 -5.60 -4.65 11.20
C THR A 212 -5.75 -5.13 12.64
N GLY A 213 -4.64 -5.43 13.29
CA GLY A 213 -4.68 -5.82 14.68
C GLY A 213 -3.35 -6.32 15.20
N THR A 214 -3.44 -7.16 16.23
CA THR A 214 -2.30 -7.73 16.97
C THR A 214 -1.82 -9.02 16.31
N THR A 215 -0.50 -9.15 16.12
CA THR A 215 0.14 -10.41 15.72
C THR A 215 1.22 -10.78 16.72
N THR A 216 1.15 -11.98 17.28
CA THR A 216 2.12 -12.49 18.27
C THR A 216 2.92 -13.65 17.70
N PHE A 217 4.20 -13.70 18.06
CA PHE A 217 5.17 -14.71 17.68
C PHE A 217 5.81 -15.32 18.94
N ASP A 218 5.63 -16.62 19.18
CA ASP A 218 6.37 -17.40 20.19
C ASP A 218 7.35 -18.34 19.49
N ARG A 219 8.63 -17.95 19.49
CA ARG A 219 9.78 -18.75 18.99
C ARG A 219 9.53 -19.39 17.62
N VAL A 220 9.01 -18.59 16.70
CA VAL A 220 8.67 -19.04 15.34
C VAL A 220 9.96 -19.18 14.53
N ARG A 221 10.20 -20.35 13.95
CA ARG A 221 11.40 -20.62 13.16
C ARG A 221 11.43 -19.82 11.87
N VAL A 222 12.60 -19.31 11.52
CA VAL A 222 12.84 -18.50 10.32
C VAL A 222 13.85 -19.19 9.40
N PRO A 223 13.45 -19.55 8.16
CA PRO A 223 14.38 -20.05 7.15
C PRO A 223 15.45 -19.01 6.75
N PRO A 224 16.68 -19.43 6.39
CA PRO A 224 17.73 -18.49 5.95
C PRO A 224 17.35 -17.61 4.74
N GLU A 225 16.57 -18.15 3.81
CA GLU A 225 16.07 -17.46 2.60
C GLU A 225 14.99 -16.41 2.93
N ALA A 226 14.44 -16.47 4.16
CA ALA A 226 13.39 -15.60 4.64
C ALA A 226 13.90 -14.50 5.60
N LEU A 227 15.23 -14.34 5.70
CA LEU A 227 15.88 -13.26 6.44
C LEU A 227 16.36 -12.17 5.49
N PHE A 228 15.98 -10.94 5.78
CA PHE A 228 16.29 -9.75 4.98
C PHE A 228 16.98 -8.71 5.84
N GLU A 229 18.06 -8.16 5.31
CA GLU A 229 18.76 -7.05 5.96
C GLU A 229 18.00 -5.74 5.73
N CYS A 230 18.19 -4.78 6.64
CA CYS A 230 17.68 -3.43 6.49
C CYS A 230 18.87 -2.47 6.51
N ALA A 231 19.33 -2.04 5.33
CA ALA A 231 20.35 -1.01 5.23
C ALA A 231 19.69 0.38 5.30
N GLU A 232 20.16 1.22 6.21
CA GLU A 232 19.71 2.61 6.30
C GLU A 232 20.27 3.44 5.13
N ASN A 233 19.47 4.37 4.61
CA ASN A 233 19.83 5.27 3.51
C ASN A 233 20.33 4.54 2.24
N SER A 234 19.90 3.29 2.05
CA SER A 234 20.15 2.52 0.84
C SER A 234 19.12 2.88 -0.25
N PRO A 235 19.43 2.62 -1.55
CA PRO A 235 18.45 2.72 -2.62
C PRO A 235 17.15 1.96 -2.34
N GLU A 236 17.26 0.75 -1.75
CA GLU A 236 16.10 -0.04 -1.31
C GLU A 236 15.24 0.74 -0.31
N SER A 237 15.86 1.32 0.72
CA SER A 237 15.12 2.01 1.79
C SER A 237 14.40 3.28 1.31
N VAL A 238 15.02 4.05 0.40
CA VAL A 238 14.43 5.25 -0.19
C VAL A 238 13.26 4.88 -1.10
N HIS A 239 13.44 3.88 -1.97
CA HIS A 239 12.37 3.37 -2.82
C HIS A 239 11.21 2.79 -2.00
N GLU A 240 11.52 1.99 -0.99
CA GLU A 240 10.55 1.36 -0.10
C GLU A 240 9.68 2.44 0.57
N SER A 241 10.30 3.46 1.19
CA SER A 241 9.60 4.61 1.82
C SER A 241 8.60 5.27 0.86
N ALA A 242 9.06 5.64 -0.34
CA ALA A 242 8.25 6.30 -1.35
C ALA A 242 7.12 5.39 -1.87
N PHE A 243 7.43 4.14 -2.20
CA PHE A 243 6.46 3.19 -2.76
C PHE A 243 5.33 2.87 -1.77
N PHE A 244 5.69 2.59 -0.51
CA PHE A 244 4.71 2.32 0.54
C PHE A 244 3.76 3.48 0.81
N GLN A 245 4.25 4.71 0.66
CA GLN A 245 3.41 5.91 0.76
C GLN A 245 2.54 6.07 -0.49
N LEU A 246 3.07 5.84 -1.69
CA LEU A 246 2.33 5.92 -2.96
C LEU A 246 1.11 4.98 -2.97
N VAL A 247 1.23 3.77 -2.42
CA VAL A 247 0.10 2.84 -2.25
C VAL A 247 -1.04 3.48 -1.45
N LEU A 248 -0.74 4.15 -0.34
CA LEU A 248 -1.77 4.83 0.48
C LEU A 248 -2.42 5.98 -0.30
N LEU A 249 -1.66 6.70 -1.12
CA LEU A 249 -2.20 7.78 -1.96
C LEU A 249 -3.11 7.23 -3.06
N ALA A 250 -2.77 6.07 -3.64
CA ALA A 250 -3.65 5.37 -4.58
C ALA A 250 -4.99 4.98 -3.92
N VAL A 251 -4.95 4.50 -2.67
CA VAL A 251 -6.17 4.22 -1.89
C VAL A 251 -7.02 5.49 -1.72
N LEU A 252 -6.41 6.63 -1.37
CA LEU A 252 -7.11 7.92 -1.25
C LEU A 252 -7.73 8.39 -2.57
N ALA A 253 -7.01 8.25 -3.69
CA ALA A 253 -7.55 8.58 -5.02
C ALA A 253 -8.74 7.68 -5.40
N GLY A 254 -8.67 6.38 -5.10
CA GLY A 254 -9.78 5.46 -5.29
C GLY A 254 -11.00 5.81 -4.44
N ILE A 255 -10.81 6.20 -3.17
CA ILE A 255 -11.89 6.72 -2.32
C ILE A 255 -12.53 7.97 -2.93
N ALA A 256 -11.74 8.89 -3.48
CA ALA A 256 -12.27 10.09 -4.14
C ALA A 256 -13.12 9.74 -5.38
N ARG A 257 -12.68 8.75 -6.18
CA ARG A 257 -13.45 8.20 -7.31
C ARG A 257 -14.74 7.52 -6.84
N ALA A 258 -14.68 6.72 -5.78
CA ALA A 258 -15.84 6.05 -5.18
C ALA A 258 -16.87 7.05 -4.64
N ALA A 259 -16.43 8.12 -3.97
CA ALA A 259 -17.29 9.19 -3.52
C ALA A 259 -18.02 9.86 -4.71
N ARG A 260 -17.32 10.13 -5.81
CA ARG A 260 -17.94 10.66 -7.03
C ARG A 260 -18.97 9.69 -7.60
N ARG A 261 -18.61 8.43 -7.74
CA ARG A 261 -19.48 7.36 -8.27
C ARG A 261 -20.77 7.26 -7.46
N ASP A 262 -20.67 7.19 -6.15
CA ASP A 262 -21.82 7.07 -5.25
C ASP A 262 -22.69 8.34 -5.22
N ALA A 263 -22.08 9.52 -5.28
CA ALA A 263 -22.81 10.79 -5.42
C ALA A 263 -23.65 10.80 -6.70
N VAL A 264 -23.04 10.49 -7.85
CA VAL A 264 -23.72 10.45 -9.16
C VAL A 264 -24.83 9.41 -9.17
N ALA A 265 -24.56 8.19 -8.69
CA ALA A 265 -25.55 7.13 -8.62
C ALA A 265 -26.76 7.52 -7.74
N THR A 266 -26.50 8.17 -6.61
CA THR A 266 -27.55 8.63 -5.70
C THR A 266 -28.40 9.76 -6.30
N ILE A 267 -27.78 10.70 -7.00
CA ILE A 267 -28.47 11.84 -7.64
C ILE A 267 -29.30 11.38 -8.84
N ALA A 268 -28.78 10.47 -9.66
CA ALA A 268 -29.41 10.02 -10.89
C ALA A 268 -30.83 9.46 -10.69
N VAL A 269 -31.07 8.79 -9.56
CA VAL A 269 -32.36 8.16 -9.22
C VAL A 269 -33.23 9.02 -8.30
N ARG A 270 -32.72 10.16 -7.82
CA ARG A 270 -33.40 11.00 -6.84
C ARG A 270 -34.57 11.78 -7.47
N LYS A 271 -35.76 11.63 -6.90
CA LYS A 271 -36.98 12.35 -7.31
C LYS A 271 -37.35 13.56 -6.43
N ARG A 272 -36.94 13.56 -5.15
CA ARG A 272 -37.30 14.61 -4.20
C ARG A 272 -36.47 15.88 -4.45
N THR A 273 -37.16 17.00 -4.69
CA THR A 273 -36.58 18.34 -4.83
C THR A 273 -37.10 19.29 -3.75
N PHE A 274 -36.55 20.50 -3.68
CA PHE A 274 -36.93 21.54 -2.71
C PHE A 274 -37.43 22.78 -3.45
N ASN A 275 -38.47 23.43 -2.93
CA ASN A 275 -39.03 24.66 -3.47
C ASN A 275 -38.11 25.89 -3.30
N THR A 276 -37.07 25.77 -2.47
CA THR A 276 -36.01 26.77 -2.32
C THR A 276 -34.85 26.57 -3.32
N GLY A 277 -34.90 25.52 -4.14
CA GLY A 277 -33.99 25.32 -5.28
C GLY A 277 -34.64 25.75 -6.60
N SER A 278 -34.16 25.22 -7.72
CA SER A 278 -34.72 25.51 -9.06
C SER A 278 -36.06 24.82 -9.36
N GLY A 279 -36.54 23.95 -8.46
CA GLY A 279 -37.79 23.21 -8.63
C GLY A 279 -37.73 22.03 -9.61
N VAL A 280 -36.56 21.80 -10.24
CA VAL A 280 -36.31 20.68 -11.17
C VAL A 280 -35.72 19.47 -10.42
N PRO A 281 -35.62 18.29 -11.06
CA PRO A 281 -34.88 17.16 -10.51
C PRO A 281 -33.42 17.53 -10.21
N PHE A 282 -32.81 16.96 -9.17
CA PHE A 282 -31.43 17.29 -8.76
C PHE A 282 -30.40 17.15 -9.90
N ARG A 283 -30.56 16.15 -10.78
CA ARG A 283 -29.69 15.96 -11.96
C ARG A 283 -29.73 17.13 -12.96
N GLU A 284 -30.80 17.92 -12.95
CA GLU A 284 -31.05 19.07 -13.83
C GLU A 284 -30.82 20.41 -13.09
N ASP A 285 -30.59 20.37 -11.76
CA ASP A 285 -30.36 21.58 -10.97
C ASP A 285 -28.91 22.06 -11.14
N PRO A 286 -28.68 23.31 -11.58
CA PRO A 286 -27.34 23.81 -11.87
C PRO A 286 -26.42 23.87 -10.64
N LEU A 287 -26.97 24.05 -9.43
CA LEU A 287 -26.17 24.07 -8.20
C LEU A 287 -25.70 22.66 -7.82
N ILE A 288 -26.55 21.65 -8.06
CA ILE A 288 -26.15 20.25 -7.88
C ILE A 288 -25.12 19.84 -8.93
N GLN A 289 -25.29 20.27 -10.18
CA GLN A 289 -24.31 20.02 -11.24
C GLN A 289 -22.95 20.66 -10.93
N GLU A 290 -22.94 21.89 -10.41
CA GLU A 290 -21.72 22.57 -9.95
C GLU A 290 -21.02 21.79 -8.83
N ALA A 291 -21.79 21.37 -7.81
CA ALA A 291 -21.25 20.59 -6.70
C ALA A 291 -20.69 19.23 -7.15
N VAL A 292 -21.34 18.55 -8.09
CA VAL A 292 -20.81 17.31 -8.70
C VAL A 292 -19.55 17.60 -9.53
N GLY A 293 -19.52 18.71 -10.27
CA GLY A 293 -18.36 19.12 -11.07
C GLY A 293 -17.12 19.37 -10.21
N ARG A 294 -17.26 20.12 -9.12
CA ARG A 294 -16.18 20.34 -8.13
C ARG A 294 -15.72 19.03 -7.46
N LEU A 295 -16.64 18.14 -7.11
CA LEU A 295 -16.30 16.81 -6.57
C LEU A 295 -15.48 16.02 -7.59
N SER A 296 -15.92 16.00 -8.85
CA SER A 296 -15.19 15.35 -9.95
C SER A 296 -13.80 15.94 -10.16
N ALA A 297 -13.65 17.27 -10.05
CA ALA A 297 -12.35 17.92 -10.16
C ALA A 297 -11.38 17.51 -9.05
N LYS A 298 -11.87 17.34 -7.80
CA LYS A 298 -11.05 16.82 -6.69
C LYS A 298 -10.60 15.39 -6.93
N ALA A 299 -11.50 14.50 -7.37
CA ALA A 299 -11.16 13.12 -7.69
C ALA A 299 -10.13 13.04 -8.83
N PHE A 300 -10.32 13.83 -9.89
CA PHE A 300 -9.36 13.95 -10.99
C PHE A 300 -7.99 14.47 -10.51
N GLY A 301 -7.96 15.51 -9.68
CA GLY A 301 -6.72 16.07 -9.14
C GLY A 301 -5.95 15.08 -8.26
N ALA A 302 -6.67 14.30 -7.43
CA ALA A 302 -6.07 13.27 -6.60
C ALA A 302 -5.43 12.17 -7.46
N GLU A 303 -6.17 11.64 -8.44
CA GLU A 303 -5.65 10.63 -9.37
C GLU A 303 -4.46 11.17 -10.18
N ALA A 304 -4.56 12.37 -10.75
CA ALA A 304 -3.49 12.97 -11.54
C ALA A 304 -2.18 13.14 -10.72
N ALA A 305 -2.28 13.59 -9.47
CA ALA A 305 -1.12 13.72 -8.58
C ALA A 305 -0.48 12.37 -8.25
N VAL A 306 -1.30 11.34 -7.96
CA VAL A 306 -0.82 9.98 -7.70
C VAL A 306 -0.11 9.39 -8.93
N LEU A 307 -0.69 9.54 -10.12
CA LEU A 307 -0.08 9.03 -11.35
C LEU A 307 1.20 9.79 -11.73
N ALA A 308 1.29 11.08 -11.43
CA ALA A 308 2.53 11.84 -11.60
C ALA A 308 3.65 11.31 -10.69
N ALA A 309 3.35 11.05 -9.42
CA ALA A 309 4.30 10.44 -8.49
C ALA A 309 4.70 9.01 -8.90
N ALA A 310 3.75 8.21 -9.41
CA ALA A 310 4.03 6.87 -9.92
C ALA A 310 4.98 6.88 -11.12
N ARG A 311 4.80 7.80 -12.08
CA ARG A 311 5.72 7.99 -13.21
C ARG A 311 7.12 8.43 -12.75
N ALA A 312 7.20 9.30 -11.75
CA ALA A 312 8.48 9.71 -11.18
C ALA A 312 9.22 8.52 -10.55
N LEU A 313 8.51 7.57 -9.92
CA LEU A 313 9.13 6.32 -9.45
C LEU A 313 9.53 5.37 -10.59
N ASP A 314 8.77 5.28 -11.67
CA ASP A 314 9.19 4.52 -12.87
C ASP A 314 10.50 5.10 -13.45
N GLU A 315 10.60 6.43 -13.56
CA GLU A 315 11.82 7.12 -14.00
C GLU A 315 13.01 6.87 -13.04
N ALA A 316 12.76 6.96 -11.73
CA ALA A 316 13.76 6.66 -10.69
C ALA A 316 14.27 5.22 -10.77
N LEU A 317 13.39 4.24 -10.94
CA LEU A 317 13.76 2.83 -11.08
C LEU A 317 14.55 2.57 -12.37
N ALA A 318 14.22 3.25 -13.47
CA ALA A 318 15.00 3.17 -14.69
C ALA A 318 16.42 3.73 -14.51
N ALA A 319 16.56 4.87 -13.82
CA ALA A 319 17.86 5.46 -13.49
C ALA A 319 18.69 4.56 -12.56
N LEU A 320 18.06 3.96 -11.54
CA LEU A 320 18.67 2.98 -10.65
C LEU A 320 19.27 1.80 -11.43
N ALA A 321 18.49 1.21 -12.33
CA ALA A 321 18.93 0.07 -13.15
C ALA A 321 20.10 0.45 -14.08
N LEU A 322 20.08 1.64 -14.69
CA LEU A 322 21.18 2.14 -15.52
C LEU A 322 22.47 2.37 -14.72
N ALA A 323 22.34 2.80 -13.46
CA ALA A 323 23.45 3.00 -12.54
C ALA A 323 23.96 1.70 -11.88
N GLY A 324 23.22 0.58 -12.02
CA GLY A 324 23.48 -0.66 -11.27
C GLY A 324 23.24 -0.51 -9.76
N ALA A 325 22.46 0.48 -9.36
CA ALA A 325 22.17 0.80 -7.95
C ALA A 325 20.99 -0.01 -7.37
N ASP A 326 20.39 -0.88 -8.17
CA ASP A 326 19.45 -1.91 -7.74
C ASP A 326 20.11 -3.24 -7.38
N GLN A 327 21.44 -3.36 -7.54
CA GLN A 327 22.20 -4.56 -7.18
C GLN A 327 22.40 -4.65 -5.65
N HIS A 328 22.30 -5.85 -5.11
CA HIS A 328 22.35 -6.08 -3.65
C HIS A 328 23.68 -5.65 -2.99
N ASP A 329 24.77 -5.64 -3.75
CA ASP A 329 26.13 -5.32 -3.32
C ASP A 329 26.53 -3.88 -3.62
N PHE A 330 25.60 -3.05 -4.13
CA PHE A 330 25.85 -1.65 -4.42
C PHE A 330 26.35 -0.90 -3.19
N GLN A 331 27.54 -0.29 -3.31
CA GLN A 331 28.16 0.54 -2.29
C GLN A 331 28.18 1.98 -2.80
N GLY A 332 27.14 2.76 -2.50
CA GLY A 332 27.04 4.14 -2.96
C GLY A 332 25.85 4.87 -2.34
N GLN A 333 25.80 6.18 -2.57
CA GLN A 333 24.63 6.97 -2.22
C GLN A 333 23.49 6.68 -3.21
N PRO A 334 22.22 6.77 -2.75
CA PRO A 334 21.08 6.71 -3.66
C PRO A 334 21.22 7.72 -4.82
N PRO A 335 20.96 7.31 -6.07
CA PRO A 335 20.94 8.24 -7.20
C PRO A 335 19.97 9.39 -6.97
N TYR A 336 20.31 10.58 -7.48
CA TYR A 336 19.52 11.77 -7.25
C TYR A 336 18.10 11.66 -7.82
N GLU A 337 17.92 10.93 -8.92
CA GLU A 337 16.63 10.63 -9.53
C GLU A 337 15.71 9.86 -8.58
N LEU A 338 16.26 9.00 -7.72
CA LEU A 338 15.48 8.30 -6.71
C LEU A 338 14.97 9.26 -5.64
N ILE A 339 15.79 10.23 -5.24
CA ILE A 339 15.37 11.29 -4.32
C ILE A 339 14.26 12.14 -4.95
N LEU A 340 14.38 12.49 -6.24
CA LEU A 340 13.32 13.23 -6.95
C LEU A 340 12.01 12.43 -7.00
N GLY A 341 12.08 11.11 -7.17
CA GLY A 341 10.94 10.20 -7.06
C GLY A 341 10.29 10.24 -5.67
N GLU A 342 11.09 10.16 -4.60
CA GLU A 342 10.59 10.30 -3.22
C GLU A 342 9.93 11.66 -2.99
N ILE A 343 10.56 12.76 -3.42
CA ILE A 343 10.00 14.12 -3.30
C ILE A 343 8.66 14.23 -4.05
N ALA A 344 8.52 13.64 -5.24
CA ALA A 344 7.27 13.64 -5.97
C ALA A 344 6.14 12.92 -5.20
N VAL A 345 6.46 11.82 -4.52
CA VAL A 345 5.52 11.13 -3.62
C VAL A 345 5.19 11.98 -2.40
N GLU A 346 6.17 12.65 -1.77
CA GLU A 346 5.91 13.54 -0.63
C GLU A 346 5.03 14.74 -1.01
N GLN A 347 5.24 15.32 -2.20
CA GLN A 347 4.37 16.37 -2.74
C GLN A 347 2.93 15.88 -2.95
N ALA A 348 2.77 14.69 -3.55
CA ALA A 348 1.46 14.07 -3.68
C ALA A 348 0.85 13.76 -2.30
N GLN A 349 1.66 13.35 -1.32
CA GLN A 349 1.21 13.11 0.04
C GLN A 349 0.67 14.37 0.71
N VAL A 350 1.23 15.55 0.42
CA VAL A 350 0.70 16.82 0.94
C VAL A 350 -0.67 17.16 0.34
N LEU A 351 -0.87 16.90 -0.96
CA LEU A 351 -2.06 17.33 -1.70
C LEU A 351 -3.23 16.33 -1.66
N VAL A 352 -2.95 15.05 -1.89
CA VAL A 352 -3.99 14.02 -2.13
C VAL A 352 -4.95 13.84 -0.94
N PRO A 353 -4.50 13.84 0.33
CA PRO A 353 -5.41 13.76 1.48
C PRO A 353 -6.44 14.88 1.50
N GLU A 354 -6.05 16.12 1.20
CA GLU A 354 -6.96 17.27 1.14
C GLU A 354 -8.04 17.06 0.06
N LEU A 355 -7.63 16.61 -1.13
CA LEU A 355 -8.54 16.37 -2.24
C LEU A 355 -9.51 15.22 -1.96
N ALA A 356 -9.01 14.11 -1.40
CA ALA A 356 -9.82 12.94 -1.08
C ALA A 356 -10.84 13.22 0.03
N LEU A 357 -10.40 13.84 1.14
CA LEU A 357 -11.29 14.27 2.22
C LEU A 357 -12.30 15.30 1.72
N GLY A 358 -11.83 16.26 0.92
CA GLY A 358 -12.69 17.27 0.30
C GLY A 358 -13.72 16.68 -0.65
N ALA A 359 -13.41 15.60 -1.38
CA ALA A 359 -14.37 14.91 -2.24
C ALA A 359 -15.41 14.14 -1.42
N ALA A 360 -14.96 13.40 -0.41
CA ALA A 360 -15.83 12.65 0.49
C ALA A 360 -16.77 13.56 1.31
N GLN A 361 -16.29 14.72 1.75
CA GLN A 361 -17.14 15.72 2.42
C GLN A 361 -18.15 16.33 1.46
N GLN A 362 -17.72 16.70 0.25
CA GLN A 362 -18.57 17.38 -0.72
C GLN A 362 -19.68 16.49 -1.29
N LEU A 363 -19.51 15.17 -1.23
CA LEU A 363 -20.60 14.21 -1.50
C LEU A 363 -21.89 14.58 -0.74
N PHE A 364 -21.80 15.02 0.52
CA PHE A 364 -22.96 15.35 1.34
C PHE A 364 -23.69 16.62 0.87
N GLU A 365 -22.99 17.55 0.22
CA GLU A 365 -23.59 18.74 -0.39
C GLU A 365 -24.49 18.36 -1.57
N THR A 366 -24.16 17.28 -2.29
CA THR A 366 -24.89 16.86 -3.50
C THR A 366 -26.16 16.04 -3.20
N VAL A 367 -26.24 15.37 -2.04
CA VAL A 367 -27.33 14.42 -1.71
C VAL A 367 -28.27 14.97 -0.61
N GLY A 368 -27.80 15.93 0.19
CA GLY A 368 -28.53 16.55 1.30
C GLY A 368 -28.74 15.61 2.50
N ALA A 369 -29.59 15.99 3.46
CA ALA A 369 -29.73 15.31 4.74
C ALA A 369 -30.01 13.79 4.65
N SER A 370 -30.67 13.31 3.59
CA SER A 370 -30.88 11.87 3.39
C SER A 370 -29.60 11.06 3.18
N ALA A 371 -28.47 11.71 2.89
CA ALA A 371 -27.16 11.07 2.71
C ALA A 371 -26.59 10.55 4.03
N THR A 372 -27.04 11.08 5.17
CA THR A 372 -26.53 10.71 6.49
C THR A 372 -27.22 9.46 7.07
N SER A 373 -28.09 8.79 6.30
CA SER A 373 -28.65 7.51 6.69
C SER A 373 -27.55 6.46 6.78
N THR A 374 -27.45 5.78 7.92
CA THR A 374 -26.47 4.71 8.15
C THR A 374 -26.63 3.59 7.11
N SER A 375 -27.85 3.30 6.67
CA SER A 375 -28.12 2.31 5.61
C SER A 375 -27.48 2.61 4.25
N LYS A 376 -27.04 3.86 4.01
CA LYS A 376 -26.32 4.24 2.79
C LYS A 376 -24.81 4.18 2.95
N GLY A 377 -24.33 4.21 4.20
CA GLY A 377 -22.92 4.18 4.57
C GLY A 377 -22.04 5.19 3.83
N LEU A 378 -22.56 6.35 3.38
CA LEU A 378 -21.81 7.29 2.55
C LEU A 378 -20.68 7.98 3.31
N ASP A 379 -20.78 8.02 4.64
CA ASP A 379 -19.76 8.48 5.57
C ASP A 379 -18.50 7.60 5.55
N ARG A 380 -18.60 6.34 5.08
CA ARG A 380 -17.45 5.43 4.96
C ARG A 380 -16.33 6.01 4.10
N HIS A 381 -16.66 6.77 3.06
CA HIS A 381 -15.66 7.41 2.20
C HIS A 381 -14.81 8.39 3.00
N TRP A 382 -15.44 9.25 3.81
CA TRP A 382 -14.71 10.20 4.64
C TRP A 382 -13.96 9.49 5.77
N ARG A 383 -14.61 8.52 6.43
CA ARG A 383 -13.99 7.76 7.52
C ARG A 383 -12.74 7.03 7.05
N ASN A 384 -12.83 6.30 5.95
CA ASN A 384 -11.69 5.55 5.40
C ASN A 384 -10.59 6.48 4.91
N ALA A 385 -10.94 7.59 4.22
CA ALA A 385 -9.95 8.58 3.79
C ALA A 385 -9.21 9.21 4.98
N GLN A 386 -9.92 9.58 6.05
CA GLN A 386 -9.33 10.18 7.23
C GLN A 386 -8.41 9.21 7.98
N THR A 387 -8.79 7.92 8.07
CA THR A 387 -7.91 6.89 8.64
C THR A 387 -6.61 6.76 7.85
N ILE A 388 -6.66 6.71 6.51
CA ILE A 388 -5.45 6.64 5.67
C ILE A 388 -4.62 7.92 5.79
N ALA A 389 -5.25 9.09 5.72
CA ALA A 389 -4.59 10.40 5.78
C ALA A 389 -3.80 10.60 7.10
N THR A 390 -4.15 9.87 8.15
CA THR A 390 -3.53 9.96 9.48
C THR A 390 -2.31 9.05 9.63
N HIS A 391 -2.04 8.15 8.67
CA HIS A 391 -0.94 7.17 8.78
C HIS A 391 0.42 7.82 9.09
N ASN A 392 0.73 8.94 8.44
CA ASN A 392 1.97 9.68 8.60
C ASN A 392 1.64 11.18 8.77
N PRO A 393 2.22 11.90 9.77
CA PRO A 393 1.89 13.31 9.99
C PRO A 393 2.19 14.20 8.76
N LEU A 394 1.15 14.78 8.18
CA LEU A 394 1.23 15.59 6.97
C LEU A 394 2.18 16.80 7.12
N SER A 395 2.18 17.42 8.31
CA SER A 395 3.01 18.58 8.62
C SER A 395 4.51 18.27 8.52
N PHE A 396 4.93 17.05 8.84
CA PHE A 396 6.33 16.65 8.75
C PHE A 396 6.77 16.50 7.29
N ARG A 397 5.89 15.98 6.45
CA ARG A 397 6.13 15.82 5.00
C ARG A 397 6.10 17.17 4.28
N ALA A 398 5.18 18.07 4.64
CA ALA A 398 5.18 19.43 4.12
C ALA A 398 6.47 20.20 4.48
N ARG A 399 6.99 20.02 5.71
CA ARG A 399 8.29 20.57 6.11
C ARG A 399 9.42 19.98 5.26
N SER A 400 9.48 18.66 5.10
CA SER A 400 10.50 17.94 4.31
C SER A 400 10.59 18.49 2.87
N VAL A 401 9.45 18.56 2.17
CA VAL A 401 9.36 19.13 0.83
C VAL A 401 9.83 20.59 0.79
N GLY A 402 9.41 21.41 1.75
CA GLY A 402 9.83 22.82 1.82
C GLY A 402 11.34 22.98 2.04
N ASP A 403 11.92 22.18 2.94
CA ASP A 403 13.36 22.19 3.27
C ASP A 403 14.21 21.75 2.06
N PHE A 404 13.75 20.74 1.32
CA PHE A 404 14.37 20.32 0.06
C PHE A 404 14.41 21.46 -0.97
N HIS A 405 13.28 22.15 -1.22
CA HIS A 405 13.24 23.22 -2.23
C HIS A 405 13.99 24.48 -1.82
N LEU A 406 14.08 24.78 -0.52
CA LEU A 406 14.78 25.97 -0.03
C LEU A 406 16.29 25.74 0.14
N ASN A 407 16.67 24.59 0.69
CA ASN A 407 18.02 24.34 1.19
C ASN A 407 18.71 23.16 0.49
N GLY A 408 18.02 22.40 -0.36
CA GLY A 408 18.55 21.17 -0.96
C GLY A 408 18.71 20.03 0.06
N THR A 409 18.08 20.13 1.23
CA THR A 409 18.13 19.10 2.28
C THR A 409 17.35 17.87 1.83
N LEU A 410 17.99 16.69 1.83
CA LEU A 410 17.36 15.44 1.42
C LEU A 410 16.32 14.99 2.47
N PRO A 411 15.23 14.32 2.05
CA PRO A 411 14.28 13.73 2.98
C PRO A 411 14.94 12.77 3.97
N GLU A 412 14.48 12.80 5.21
CA GLU A 412 14.88 11.83 6.23
C GLU A 412 13.94 10.63 6.20
N ALA A 413 14.51 9.44 6.06
CA ALA A 413 13.73 8.20 6.04
C ALA A 413 13.03 7.96 7.40
N LEU A 414 11.79 7.47 7.36
CA LEU A 414 11.10 7.03 8.57
C LEU A 414 11.63 5.64 8.99
N THR A 415 12.73 5.62 9.73
CA THR A 415 13.41 4.39 10.12
C THR A 415 12.89 3.80 11.44
N ALA A 416 12.20 4.58 12.28
CA ALA A 416 11.74 4.11 13.58
C ALA A 416 10.51 4.83 14.16
N ILE A 417 9.80 4.12 15.04
CA ILE A 417 8.70 4.59 15.88
C ILE A 417 8.95 4.08 17.32
N GLY A 418 8.64 4.89 18.33
CA GLY A 418 8.73 4.48 19.74
C GLY A 418 8.60 5.66 20.69
N ASP A 419 8.78 5.39 21.98
CA ASP A 419 8.59 6.39 23.03
C ASP A 419 9.72 7.43 23.01
N ALA A 420 9.35 8.71 23.01
CA ALA A 420 10.30 9.81 23.11
C ALA A 420 10.97 9.82 24.48
N ALA A 421 12.29 10.02 24.52
CA ALA A 421 12.99 10.19 25.78
C ALA A 421 12.37 11.38 26.56
N PRO A 422 12.06 11.23 27.86
CA PRO A 422 11.62 12.35 28.67
C PRO A 422 12.62 13.49 28.54
N ARG A 423 12.17 14.72 28.26
CA ARG A 423 13.07 15.88 28.27
C ARG A 423 13.76 15.94 29.63
N GLY A 424 15.05 15.62 29.68
CA GLY A 424 15.86 15.86 30.85
C GLY A 424 15.74 17.35 31.21
N ARG A 425 15.36 17.64 32.46
CA ARG A 425 15.66 18.95 33.05
C ARG A 425 17.18 19.10 32.93
N ARG A 426 17.61 20.08 32.12
CA ARG A 426 19.01 20.49 32.05
C ARG A 426 19.51 20.89 33.43
#